data_AF-A0A929JBU7-F1
#
_entry.id   AF-A0A929JBU7-F1
#
_cell.length_a   1.000
_cell.length_b   1.000
_cell.length_c   1.000
_cell.angle_alpha   90.00
_cell.angle_beta   90.00
_cell.angle_gamma   90.00
#
_symmetry.space_group_name_H-M   'P 1'
#
loop_
_entity.id
_entity.type
_entity.pdbx_description
1 polymer ?
#
loop_
_entity_poly.entity_id
_entity_poly.type
_entity_poly.pdbx_seq_one_letter_code
_entity_poly.pdbx_strand_id
1 'polypeptide(L)'
;MNTLRILSTLLLAAVFASGTALAEGEKLAGKLANTTIAVNLDIQSCNADAAILCPGLPLNSKKSFMCLMAYEDNLSLACQVGIVEAAIALEVGMMAIDYSIKACEADADKHCLKVKPGEGRIVSCLKKNESKLDKKCTAALKDTGLWNLGK
;
A
#
# COMPACT_ATOMS: atom_id res chain seq x y z
N MET A 1 36.94 37.01 -46.57
CA MET A 1 35.68 37.22 -45.82
C MET A 1 34.90 35.92 -45.59
N ASN A 2 35.55 34.82 -45.16
CA ASN A 2 34.78 33.62 -44.74
C ASN A 2 35.43 32.80 -43.61
N THR A 3 36.55 33.26 -43.05
CA THR A 3 37.22 32.62 -41.90
C THR A 3 36.90 33.29 -40.56
N LEU A 4 36.30 34.49 -40.57
CA LEU A 4 35.99 35.27 -39.37
C LEU A 4 34.64 34.90 -38.70
N ARG A 5 33.81 34.06 -39.35
CA ARG A 5 32.53 33.59 -38.77
C ARG A 5 32.65 32.31 -37.94
N ILE A 6 33.77 31.59 -38.04
CA ILE A 6 33.98 30.31 -37.33
C ILE A 6 34.55 30.54 -35.92
N LEU A 7 35.10 31.72 -35.64
CA LEU A 7 35.61 32.08 -34.30
C LEU A 7 34.53 32.58 -33.33
N SER A 8 33.34 32.96 -33.81
CA SER A 8 32.22 33.36 -32.93
C SER A 8 31.42 32.19 -32.37
N THR A 9 31.59 30.97 -32.89
CA THR A 9 30.93 29.77 -32.34
C THR A 9 31.69 29.15 -31.16
N LEU A 10 32.89 29.65 -30.84
CA LEU A 10 33.72 29.18 -29.72
C LEU A 10 33.37 29.79 -28.35
N LEU A 11 32.36 30.67 -28.27
CA LEU A 11 31.96 31.37 -27.04
C LEU A 11 30.56 31.00 -26.50
N LEU A 12 29.86 30.02 -27.08
CA LEU A 12 28.54 29.56 -26.62
C LEU A 12 28.46 28.05 -26.28
N ALA A 13 29.57 27.45 -25.84
CA ALA A 13 29.57 26.07 -25.33
C ALA A 13 29.72 26.00 -23.78
N ALA A 14 29.44 27.08 -23.06
CA ALA A 14 29.65 27.16 -21.61
C ALA A 14 28.37 27.21 -20.76
N VAL A 15 27.18 26.88 -21.31
CA VAL A 15 25.94 26.84 -20.52
C VAL A 15 25.07 25.65 -20.94
N PHE A 16 25.59 24.43 -20.83
CA PHE A 16 24.73 23.25 -20.73
C PHE A 16 25.29 22.28 -19.70
N ALA A 17 24.45 21.99 -18.71
CA ALA A 17 24.48 20.82 -17.83
C ALA A 17 25.62 20.70 -16.79
N SER A 18 25.63 21.60 -15.80
CA SER A 18 25.83 21.16 -14.41
C SER A 18 24.51 21.20 -13.66
N GLY A 19 23.48 20.58 -14.26
CA GLY A 19 22.42 20.01 -13.45
C GLY A 19 23.07 18.89 -12.65
N THR A 20 23.33 19.13 -11.37
CA THR A 20 23.47 18.04 -10.42
C THR A 20 22.14 17.30 -10.45
N ALA A 21 22.05 16.28 -11.30
CA ALA A 21 21.20 15.15 -11.02
C ALA A 21 21.76 14.57 -9.71
N LEU A 22 21.31 15.14 -8.58
CA LEU A 22 21.30 14.43 -7.33
C LEU A 22 20.53 13.17 -7.67
N ALA A 23 21.22 12.04 -7.74
CA ALA A 23 20.58 10.75 -7.69
C ALA A 23 19.72 10.77 -6.42
N GLU A 24 18.42 11.03 -6.57
CA GLU A 24 17.48 10.76 -5.50
C GLU A 24 17.65 9.27 -5.22
N GLY A 25 18.30 8.96 -4.10
CA GLY A 25 18.41 7.58 -3.65
C GLY A 25 17.02 6.96 -3.68
N GLU A 26 16.93 5.71 -4.15
CA GLU A 26 15.70 4.94 -4.21
C GLU A 26 14.90 5.13 -2.92
N LYS A 27 13.64 5.59 -3.02
CA LYS A 27 12.73 5.73 -1.86
C LYS A 27 11.81 4.54 -1.78
N LEU A 28 11.28 4.26 -0.60
CA LEU A 28 10.33 3.19 -0.36
C LEU A 28 9.08 3.35 -1.22
N ALA A 29 8.60 4.59 -1.42
CA ALA A 29 7.48 4.89 -2.33
C ALA A 29 7.72 4.32 -3.74
N GLY A 30 8.95 4.41 -4.27
CA GLY A 30 9.31 3.83 -5.57
C GLY A 30 9.24 2.30 -5.59
N LYS A 31 9.61 1.63 -4.49
CA LYS A 31 9.50 0.17 -4.35
C LYS A 31 8.05 -0.30 -4.25
N LEU A 32 7.17 0.56 -3.76
CA LEU A 32 5.75 0.27 -3.53
C LEU A 32 4.87 0.59 -4.74
N ALA A 33 5.32 1.45 -5.66
CA ALA A 33 4.51 1.95 -6.78
C ALA A 33 3.84 0.87 -7.64
N ASN A 34 4.45 -0.32 -7.76
CA ASN A 34 3.91 -1.45 -8.53
C ASN A 34 3.50 -2.64 -7.65
N THR A 35 3.35 -2.45 -6.34
CA THR A 35 2.95 -3.53 -5.43
C THR A 35 1.44 -3.69 -5.43
N THR A 36 0.95 -4.88 -5.78
CA THR A 36 -0.47 -5.24 -5.65
C THR A 36 -0.77 -5.72 -4.24
N ILE A 37 -1.79 -5.16 -3.61
CA ILE A 37 -2.32 -5.63 -2.32
C ILE A 37 -3.48 -6.59 -2.62
N ALA A 38 -3.33 -7.85 -2.23
CA ALA A 38 -4.41 -8.83 -2.28
C ALA A 38 -5.15 -8.82 -0.94
N VAL A 39 -6.44 -8.46 -0.98
CA VAL A 39 -7.34 -8.51 0.17
C VAL A 39 -8.21 -9.74 0.01
N ASN A 40 -8.15 -10.65 0.98
CA ASN A 40 -9.04 -11.79 1.05
C ASN A 40 -10.15 -11.47 2.04
N LEU A 41 -11.38 -11.37 1.55
CA LEU A 41 -12.56 -11.18 2.37
C LEU A 41 -13.18 -12.55 2.63
N ASP A 42 -13.29 -12.88 3.91
CA ASP A 42 -13.99 -14.07 4.36
C ASP A 42 -15.21 -13.63 5.16
N ILE A 43 -16.39 -13.77 4.54
CA ILE A 43 -17.67 -13.35 5.13
C ILE A 43 -18.45 -14.62 5.45
N GLN A 44 -18.04 -15.31 6.50
CA GLN A 44 -18.59 -16.59 6.93
C GLN A 44 -20.11 -16.57 7.12
N SER A 45 -20.69 -15.43 7.49
CA SER A 45 -22.15 -15.27 7.64
C SER A 45 -22.92 -15.47 6.33
N CYS A 46 -22.25 -15.36 5.18
CA CYS A 46 -22.86 -15.59 3.86
C CYS A 46 -22.77 -17.06 3.39
N ASN A 47 -22.16 -17.97 4.14
CA ASN A 47 -21.97 -19.36 3.69
C ASN A 47 -23.31 -20.09 3.45
N ALA A 48 -24.30 -19.88 4.32
CA ALA A 48 -25.62 -20.50 4.18
C ALA A 48 -26.34 -19.97 2.94
N ASP A 49 -26.30 -18.65 2.73
CA ASP A 49 -26.92 -18.00 1.58
C ASP A 49 -26.24 -18.43 0.27
N ALA A 50 -24.90 -18.53 0.27
CA ALA A 50 -24.13 -18.99 -0.89
C ALA A 50 -24.49 -20.43 -1.28
N ALA A 51 -24.74 -21.31 -0.31
CA ALA A 51 -25.13 -22.70 -0.58
C ALA A 51 -26.50 -22.80 -1.27
N ILE A 52 -27.42 -21.85 -1.00
CA ILE A 52 -28.78 -21.84 -1.54
C ILE A 52 -28.83 -21.07 -2.87
N LEU A 53 -28.29 -19.86 -2.90
CA LEU A 53 -28.42 -18.90 -4.00
C LEU A 53 -27.35 -19.09 -5.08
N CYS A 54 -26.18 -19.60 -4.70
CA CYS A 54 -25.00 -19.68 -5.57
C CYS A 54 -24.39 -21.10 -5.62
N PRO A 55 -25.20 -22.15 -5.87
CA PRO A 55 -24.73 -23.53 -5.80
C PRO A 55 -23.61 -23.80 -6.81
N GLY A 56 -22.60 -24.55 -6.38
CA GLY A 56 -21.46 -24.94 -7.21
C GLY A 56 -20.33 -23.91 -7.32
N LEU A 57 -20.47 -22.73 -6.72
CA LEU A 57 -19.37 -21.77 -6.59
C LEU A 57 -18.55 -22.04 -5.32
N PRO A 58 -17.20 -21.89 -5.37
CA PRO A 58 -16.39 -21.96 -4.16
C PRO A 58 -16.76 -20.84 -3.18
N LEU A 59 -16.96 -21.19 -1.90
CA LEU A 59 -17.23 -20.23 -0.82
C LEU A 59 -16.11 -19.19 -0.71
N ASN A 60 -16.47 -17.98 -0.26
CA ASN A 60 -15.55 -16.86 -0.03
C ASN A 60 -14.66 -16.53 -1.24
N SER A 61 -15.12 -16.87 -2.44
CA SER A 61 -14.44 -16.52 -3.68
C SER A 61 -15.04 -15.27 -4.29
N LYS A 62 -14.25 -14.57 -5.10
CA LYS A 62 -14.73 -13.44 -5.90
C LYS A 62 -16.00 -13.80 -6.70
N LYS A 63 -16.06 -15.01 -7.26
CA LYS A 63 -17.23 -15.47 -8.02
C LYS A 63 -18.46 -15.63 -7.14
N SER A 64 -18.31 -16.25 -5.96
CA SER A 64 -19.41 -16.39 -5.00
C SER A 64 -19.89 -15.04 -4.50
N PHE A 65 -18.98 -14.12 -4.18
CA PHE A 65 -19.34 -12.76 -3.78
C PHE A 65 -20.12 -12.04 -4.88
N MET A 66 -19.63 -12.07 -6.13
CA MET A 66 -20.34 -11.47 -7.27
C MET A 66 -21.74 -12.09 -7.49
N CYS A 67 -21.89 -13.39 -7.26
CA CYS A 67 -23.19 -14.05 -7.33
C CYS A 67 -24.13 -13.59 -6.21
N LEU A 68 -23.67 -13.57 -4.95
CA LEU A 68 -24.46 -13.11 -3.80
C LEU A 68 -24.95 -11.67 -3.99
N MET A 69 -24.11 -10.79 -4.54
CA MET A 69 -24.49 -9.41 -4.85
C MET A 69 -25.61 -9.31 -5.90
N ALA A 70 -25.81 -10.31 -6.77
CA ALA A 70 -26.92 -10.34 -7.71
C ALA A 70 -28.27 -10.72 -7.04
N TYR A 71 -28.21 -11.25 -5.82
CA TYR A 71 -29.35 -11.69 -5.01
C TYR A 71 -29.45 -10.91 -3.71
N GLU A 72 -29.02 -9.64 -3.68
CA GLU A 72 -28.92 -8.81 -2.47
C GLU A 72 -30.22 -8.80 -1.63
N ASP A 73 -31.36 -8.68 -2.29
CA ASP A 73 -32.70 -8.68 -1.66
C ASP A 73 -33.12 -10.04 -1.07
N ASN A 74 -32.44 -11.12 -1.46
CA ASN A 74 -32.69 -12.48 -0.98
C ASN A 74 -31.68 -12.95 0.08
N LEU A 75 -30.69 -12.12 0.42
CA LEU A 75 -29.73 -12.44 1.47
C LEU A 75 -30.39 -12.44 2.85
N SER A 76 -29.90 -13.31 3.71
CA SER A 76 -30.23 -13.28 5.12
C SER A 76 -29.71 -12.00 5.77
N LEU A 77 -30.37 -11.56 6.86
CA LEU A 77 -29.89 -10.42 7.64
C LEU A 77 -28.45 -10.63 8.13
N ALA A 78 -28.08 -11.87 8.48
CA ALA A 78 -26.73 -12.20 8.92
C ALA A 78 -25.69 -11.97 7.81
N CYS A 79 -25.98 -12.34 6.57
CA CYS A 79 -25.08 -12.08 5.44
C CYS A 79 -25.01 -10.58 5.11
N GLN A 80 -26.14 -9.88 5.08
CA GLN A 80 -26.18 -8.43 4.84
C GLN A 80 -25.34 -7.66 5.87
N VAL A 81 -25.52 -7.95 7.16
CA VAL A 81 -24.73 -7.34 8.23
C VAL A 81 -23.24 -7.68 8.09
N GLY A 82 -22.90 -8.93 7.79
CA GLY A 82 -21.51 -9.34 7.58
C GLY A 82 -20.82 -8.61 6.41
N ILE A 83 -21.54 -8.35 5.32
CA ILE A 83 -21.02 -7.55 4.19
C ILE A 83 -20.72 -6.12 4.63
N VAL A 84 -21.64 -5.48 5.38
CA VAL A 84 -21.45 -4.12 5.88
C VAL A 84 -20.30 -4.03 6.88
N GLU A 85 -20.20 -4.98 7.81
CA GLU A 85 -19.09 -5.05 8.77
C GLU A 85 -17.74 -5.21 8.07
N ALA A 86 -17.67 -6.08 7.06
CA ALA A 86 -16.47 -6.27 6.27
C ALA A 86 -16.07 -5.00 5.50
N ALA A 87 -17.04 -4.29 4.91
CA ALA A 87 -16.79 -3.03 4.21
C ALA A 87 -16.23 -1.96 5.17
N ILE A 88 -16.82 -1.78 6.34
CA ILE A 88 -16.34 -0.85 7.37
C ILE A 88 -14.92 -1.22 7.82
N ALA A 89 -14.66 -2.51 8.05
CA ALA A 89 -13.34 -2.97 8.46
C ALA A 89 -12.26 -2.65 7.42
N LEU A 90 -12.59 -2.76 6.12
CA LEU A 90 -11.68 -2.40 5.03
C LEU A 90 -11.39 -0.90 4.99
N GLU A 91 -12.42 -0.07 5.07
CA GLU A 91 -12.29 1.38 5.05
C GLU A 91 -11.41 1.88 6.21
N VAL A 92 -11.72 1.44 7.44
CA VAL A 92 -10.96 1.78 8.63
C VAL A 92 -9.53 1.25 8.53
N GLY A 93 -9.34 0.04 8.01
CA GLY A 93 -8.02 -0.55 7.78
C GLY A 93 -7.15 0.28 6.83
N MET A 94 -7.73 0.77 5.73
CA MET A 94 -7.01 1.63 4.77
C MET A 94 -6.62 2.98 5.40
N MET A 95 -7.47 3.58 6.22
CA MET A 95 -7.14 4.81 6.95
C MET A 95 -5.99 4.60 7.93
N ALA A 96 -6.00 3.48 8.66
CA ALA A 96 -4.94 3.10 9.57
C ALA A 96 -3.58 2.91 8.85
N ILE A 97 -3.60 2.31 7.66
CA ILE A 97 -2.43 2.15 6.80
C ILE A 97 -1.90 3.52 6.34
N ASP A 98 -2.76 4.39 5.80
CA ASP A 98 -2.36 5.73 5.33
C ASP A 98 -1.76 6.59 6.46
N TYR A 99 -2.41 6.61 7.63
CA TYR A 99 -1.90 7.30 8.80
C TYR A 99 -0.50 6.82 9.20
N SER A 100 -0.30 5.49 9.21
CA SER A 100 1.00 4.90 9.55
C SER A 100 2.07 5.16 8.50
N ILE A 101 1.72 5.14 7.20
CA ILE A 101 2.65 5.48 6.11
C ILE A 101 3.14 6.92 6.29
N LYS A 102 2.22 7.88 6.45
CA LYS A 102 2.57 9.30 6.63
C LYS A 102 3.46 9.53 7.86
N ALA A 103 3.22 8.77 8.93
CA ALA A 103 4.03 8.88 10.15
C ALA A 103 5.43 8.25 9.99
N CYS A 104 5.56 7.16 9.23
CA CYS A 104 6.74 6.30 9.21
C CYS A 104 7.59 6.36 7.93
N GLU A 105 7.14 6.99 6.84
CA GLU A 105 7.82 6.93 5.53
C GLU A 105 9.30 7.33 5.63
N ALA A 106 9.60 8.46 6.29
CA ALA A 106 10.97 8.93 6.45
C ALA A 106 11.85 7.95 7.26
N ASP A 107 11.30 7.34 8.31
CA ASP A 107 12.01 6.35 9.11
C ASP A 107 12.24 5.06 8.32
N ALA A 108 11.25 4.64 7.53
CA ALA A 108 11.32 3.46 6.69
C ALA A 108 12.33 3.62 5.55
N ASP A 109 12.40 4.80 4.92
CA ASP A 109 13.44 5.15 3.95
C ASP A 109 14.83 5.10 4.59
N LYS A 110 14.99 5.66 5.79
CA LYS A 110 16.29 5.74 6.46
C LYS A 110 16.80 4.38 6.97
N HIS A 111 15.90 3.54 7.48
CA HIS A 111 16.28 2.36 8.24
C HIS A 111 15.93 1.03 7.57
N CYS A 112 14.97 1.03 6.62
CA CYS A 112 14.37 -0.19 6.09
C CYS A 112 14.32 -0.24 4.55
N LEU A 113 14.95 0.68 3.83
CA LEU A 113 14.90 0.74 2.37
C LEU A 113 15.35 -0.55 1.67
N LYS A 114 16.31 -1.29 2.23
CA LYS A 114 16.80 -2.56 1.67
C LYS A 114 15.85 -3.75 1.91
N VAL A 115 14.83 -3.58 2.74
CA VAL A 115 13.85 -4.63 3.02
C VAL A 115 12.90 -4.79 1.84
N LYS A 116 12.55 -6.04 1.52
CA LYS A 116 11.53 -6.35 0.51
C LYS A 116 10.14 -6.06 1.10
N PRO A 117 9.29 -5.24 0.45
CA PRO A 117 7.91 -5.01 0.89
C PRO A 117 7.05 -6.28 0.97
N GLY A 118 5.91 -6.19 1.66
CA GLY A 118 4.96 -7.29 1.87
C GLY A 118 5.17 -8.06 3.18
N GLU A 119 4.16 -8.85 3.56
CA GLU A 119 4.17 -9.76 4.73
C GLU A 119 4.59 -9.10 6.06
N GLY A 120 4.30 -7.80 6.23
CA GLY A 120 4.67 -7.06 7.43
C GLY A 120 6.18 -6.81 7.62
N ARG A 121 7.05 -7.20 6.66
CA ARG A 121 8.51 -7.12 6.80
C ARG A 121 9.03 -5.71 7.11
N ILE A 122 8.44 -4.69 6.50
CA ILE A 122 8.81 -3.28 6.77
C ILE A 122 8.49 -2.91 8.21
N VAL A 123 7.31 -3.29 8.71
CA VAL A 123 6.93 -3.07 10.11
C VAL A 123 7.87 -3.83 11.05
N SER A 124 8.22 -5.09 10.75
CA SER A 124 9.19 -5.84 11.55
C SER A 124 10.57 -5.17 11.57
N CYS A 125 11.01 -4.57 10.46
CA CYS A 125 12.24 -3.80 10.40
C CYS A 125 12.18 -2.53 11.24
N LEU A 126 11.08 -1.78 11.15
CA LEU A 126 10.84 -0.58 11.96
C LEU A 126 10.89 -0.95 13.46
N LYS A 127 10.18 -2.01 13.88
CA LYS A 127 10.22 -2.50 15.27
C LYS A 127 11.63 -2.84 15.75
N LYS A 128 12.44 -3.50 14.93
CA LYS A 128 13.85 -3.79 15.28
C LYS A 128 14.70 -2.54 15.43
N ASN A 129 14.27 -1.42 14.86
CA ASN A 129 14.92 -0.12 14.95
C ASN A 129 14.14 0.87 15.84
N GLU A 130 13.22 0.41 16.71
CA GLU A 130 12.33 1.27 17.51
C GLU A 130 13.07 2.44 18.21
N SER A 131 14.25 2.17 18.78
CA SER A 131 15.07 3.18 19.47
C SER A 131 15.62 4.29 18.57
N LYS A 132 15.52 4.15 17.24
CA LYS A 132 16.01 5.09 16.23
C LYS A 132 14.87 5.80 15.49
N LEU A 133 13.62 5.38 15.69
CA LEU A 133 12.48 5.94 14.96
C LEU A 133 12.00 7.24 15.60
N ASP A 134 11.30 8.06 14.81
CA ASP A 134 10.50 9.15 15.35
C ASP A 134 9.37 8.58 16.24
N LYS A 135 9.09 9.27 17.34
CA LYS A 135 8.01 8.90 18.27
C LYS A 135 6.66 8.81 17.55
N LYS A 136 6.42 9.66 16.56
CA LYS A 136 5.17 9.65 15.78
C LYS A 136 4.99 8.35 14.98
N CYS A 137 6.06 7.78 14.44
CA CYS A 137 5.99 6.53 13.70
C CYS A 137 5.65 5.37 14.64
N THR A 138 6.36 5.27 15.76
CA THR A 138 6.11 4.25 16.78
C THR A 138 4.70 4.34 17.36
N ALA A 139 4.21 5.56 17.64
CA ALA A 139 2.84 5.79 18.10
C ALA A 139 1.82 5.35 17.05
N ALA A 140 1.94 5.82 15.81
CA ALA A 140 0.99 5.50 14.76
C ALA A 140 0.83 3.99 14.53
N LEU A 141 1.94 3.25 14.49
CA LEU A 141 1.90 1.79 14.36
C LEU A 141 1.26 1.10 15.57
N LYS A 142 1.44 1.62 16.79
CA LYS A 142 0.83 1.05 18.00
C LYS A 142 -0.67 1.35 18.05
N ASP A 143 -1.06 2.59 17.77
CA ASP A 143 -2.45 3.06 17.81
C ASP A 143 -3.33 2.36 16.77
N THR A 144 -2.75 2.06 15.60
CA THR A 144 -3.42 1.32 14.52
C THR A 144 -3.37 -0.20 14.68
N GLY A 145 -2.66 -0.71 15.69
CA GLY A 145 -2.42 -2.14 15.87
C GLY A 145 -1.43 -2.76 14.88
N LEU A 146 -0.99 -2.01 13.86
CA LEU A 146 -0.04 -2.50 12.85
C LEU A 146 1.31 -2.90 13.45
N TRP A 147 1.67 -2.39 14.63
CA TRP A 147 2.84 -2.80 15.40
C TRP A 147 2.87 -4.31 15.65
N ASN A 148 1.74 -5.00 15.62
CA ASN A 148 1.68 -6.44 15.83
C ASN A 148 1.51 -7.25 14.53
N LEU A 149 1.57 -6.62 13.36
CA LEU A 149 1.61 -7.35 12.09
C LEU A 149 2.83 -8.27 12.03
N GLY A 150 2.59 -9.56 11.75
CA GLY A 150 3.63 -10.57 11.59
C GLY A 150 4.27 -11.03 12.90
N LYS A 151 3.56 -10.95 14.03
CA LYS A 151 3.83 -11.76 15.21
C LYS A 151 3.05 -13.07 15.16
#